data_AF-A0A7J7UU48-F1
#
_entry.id   AF-A0A7J7UU48-F1
#
_cell.length_a   1.000
_cell.length_b   1.000
_cell.length_c   1.000
_cell.angle_alpha   90.00
_cell.angle_beta   90.00
_cell.angle_gamma   90.00
#
_symmetry.space_group_name_H-M   'P 1'
#
loop_
_entity.id
_entity.type
_entity.pdbx_description
1 polymer ?
#
loop_
_entity_poly.entity_id
_entity_poly.type
_entity_poly.pdbx_seq_one_letter_code
_entity_poly.pdbx_strand_id
1 'polypeptide(L)'
;MAIAQARAQSSQTQQYSGIALSKTGQSSGSRKSPIPLLETSEDWETERKKQGAKGWRVSLVNERFDVATSLPRYFWVPNRTLDSEVRRAFGHFHQGRGPRLSWHHPGGSDLLRCGGFYTASDPNKEDIRAVESMLQAGHSDVVLVDTMDELPSLADVQLAHLRLRALCLPDSSVSEDKWLSALEGTRWLDYVRSCLRKASDISVLVTSRVRSVVLQERGDRDFNGLLSSLVQLLSAPEARTLLGFQSLVQREWVAAGHPFLTRFGVTGVGEKAPVFLLFLDCVWQLLQQFPAEFEFSEFFLVALHDSVRVPDTLTFLRDNPWERGKQSRQFNSYTQVYTPGYSHPPDGNSINAQLSVWDWDLRYSKEQILQFHNPGYDPEHCQDSWLPRQQPSFMVPGPPSSVWLFSRGALTALNQLCPWRDSPSLLAVSSRWLPRPAISSESLADQEWGLPSHWGACPLPAGLLLPGYLGPQIRLWRRCYLRGRPEVQMGLSAPTITGLQDELSCLQELLKKWTPRISPEDHSNKRDPNPILSQFC
;
A
#
# COMPACT_ATOMS: atom_id res chain seq x y z
N MET A 1 -10.01 -58.16 30.36
CA MET A 1 -8.82 -58.03 31.21
C MET A 1 -7.74 -57.42 30.35
N ALA A 2 -7.52 -56.13 30.52
CA ALA A 2 -6.56 -55.66 31.51
C ALA A 2 -5.15 -55.79 30.92
N ILE A 3 -4.54 -54.68 30.51
CA ILE A 3 -3.73 -53.84 31.41
C ILE A 3 -2.46 -54.67 31.71
N ALA A 4 -1.24 -54.24 31.37
CA ALA A 4 -0.66 -53.05 31.95
C ALA A 4 0.70 -52.76 31.32
N GLN A 5 1.01 -51.45 31.27
CA GLN A 5 2.32 -50.90 31.65
C GLN A 5 3.51 -51.15 30.73
N ALA A 6 3.66 -50.29 29.72
CA ALA A 6 4.89 -49.50 29.56
C ALA A 6 4.67 -48.33 28.56
N ARG A 7 3.76 -47.41 28.90
CA ARG A 7 3.66 -46.04 28.33
C ARG A 7 2.66 -45.25 29.17
N ALA A 8 3.03 -44.97 30.42
CA ALA A 8 2.27 -44.12 31.32
C ALA A 8 3.26 -43.28 32.12
N GLN A 9 3.57 -42.08 31.62
CA GLN A 9 3.90 -40.88 32.39
C GLN A 9 4.10 -39.70 31.42
N SER A 10 3.01 -39.33 30.74
CA SER A 10 2.85 -37.97 30.16
C SER A 10 1.40 -37.73 29.78
N SER A 11 0.50 -37.84 30.78
CA SER A 11 -0.84 -37.27 30.69
C SER A 11 -1.30 -36.82 32.07
N GLN A 12 -1.00 -35.56 32.39
CA GLN A 12 -1.95 -34.75 33.15
C GLN A 12 -2.32 -33.53 32.32
N THR A 13 -3.63 -33.46 32.13
CA THR A 13 -4.39 -32.57 31.29
C THR A 13 -4.72 -31.29 32.05
N GLN A 14 -4.55 -30.13 31.41
CA GLN A 14 -5.42 -28.95 31.61
C GLN A 14 -5.81 -28.51 30.19
N GLN A 15 -6.91 -29.04 29.63
CA GLN A 15 -8.24 -28.40 29.60
C GLN A 15 -8.18 -26.89 29.30
N TYR A 16 -8.19 -26.57 28.00
CA TYR A 16 -8.87 -25.38 27.50
C TYR A 16 -9.93 -25.83 26.49
N SER A 17 -11.18 -25.48 26.80
CA SER A 17 -12.33 -25.41 25.88
C SER A 17 -11.95 -24.61 24.64
N GLY A 18 -12.18 -25.02 23.39
CA GLY A 18 -13.42 -25.54 22.85
C GLY A 18 -14.05 -24.49 21.92
N ILE A 19 -13.45 -24.26 20.75
CA ILE A 19 -14.13 -23.65 19.59
C ILE A 19 -14.03 -24.65 18.45
N ALA A 20 -15.20 -25.08 17.96
CA ALA A 20 -15.39 -26.19 17.06
C ALA A 20 -14.85 -25.89 15.65
N LEU A 21 -13.86 -26.68 15.19
CA LEU A 21 -13.61 -26.85 13.77
C LEU A 21 -14.73 -27.74 13.18
N SER A 22 -15.64 -27.12 12.43
CA SER A 22 -16.58 -27.85 11.58
C SER A 22 -15.83 -28.54 10.46
N LYS A 23 -15.89 -29.88 10.44
CA LYS A 23 -15.49 -30.73 9.32
C LYS A 23 -16.44 -30.49 8.12
N THR A 24 -15.87 -30.09 7.00
CA THR A 24 -16.38 -30.37 5.65
C THR A 24 -15.21 -30.97 4.89
N GLY A 25 -15.19 -32.26 4.53
CA GLY A 25 -16.22 -32.92 3.74
C GLY A 25 -15.86 -32.70 2.28
N GLN A 26 -15.28 -33.72 1.65
CA GLN A 26 -14.78 -33.74 0.27
C GLN A 26 -15.75 -33.06 -0.72
N SER A 27 -15.23 -32.12 -1.52
CA SER A 27 -15.80 -31.75 -2.80
C SER A 27 -14.67 -31.53 -3.80
N SER A 28 -14.67 -32.27 -4.90
CA SER A 28 -13.87 -31.95 -6.08
C SER A 28 -14.34 -30.59 -6.61
N GLY A 29 -13.50 -29.57 -6.45
CA GLY A 29 -13.81 -28.21 -6.86
C GLY A 29 -12.55 -27.53 -7.37
N SER A 30 -12.64 -26.96 -8.57
CA SER A 30 -11.67 -26.05 -9.18
C SER A 30 -10.95 -25.20 -8.13
N ARG A 31 -9.61 -25.25 -8.13
CA ARG A 31 -8.71 -24.46 -7.27
C ARG A 31 -8.83 -22.99 -7.67
N LYS A 32 -9.94 -22.33 -7.32
CA LYS A 32 -10.07 -20.87 -7.45
C LYS A 32 -9.10 -20.25 -6.45
N SER A 33 -8.14 -19.48 -6.94
CA SER A 33 -7.30 -18.63 -6.09
C SER A 33 -8.24 -17.78 -5.21
N PRO A 34 -7.98 -17.62 -3.91
CA PRO A 34 -8.86 -16.85 -3.02
C PRO A 34 -8.97 -15.37 -3.43
N ILE A 35 -8.11 -14.92 -4.34
CA ILE A 35 -7.99 -13.52 -4.75
C ILE A 35 -8.56 -13.36 -6.17
N PRO A 36 -9.59 -12.52 -6.36
CA PRO A 36 -10.11 -12.24 -7.69
C PRO A 36 -9.03 -11.50 -8.49
N LEU A 37 -8.61 -12.07 -9.62
CA LEU A 37 -7.62 -11.45 -10.51
C LEU A 37 -8.18 -10.23 -11.26
N LEU A 38 -9.48 -9.97 -11.14
CA LEU A 38 -10.20 -8.84 -11.75
C LEU A 38 -10.14 -8.86 -13.29
N GLU A 39 -10.24 -10.06 -13.86
CA GLU A 39 -10.21 -10.27 -15.31
C GLU A 39 -11.61 -10.43 -15.93
N THR A 40 -12.61 -10.76 -15.11
CA THR A 40 -14.01 -10.97 -15.52
C THR A 40 -14.92 -9.89 -14.92
N SER A 41 -16.05 -9.60 -15.56
CA SER A 41 -17.02 -8.63 -15.03
C SER A 41 -17.61 -9.05 -13.68
N GLU A 42 -17.72 -10.36 -13.44
CA GLU A 42 -18.19 -10.95 -12.18
C GLU A 42 -17.24 -10.66 -11.01
N ASP A 43 -15.92 -10.69 -11.25
CA ASP A 43 -14.92 -10.33 -10.24
C ASP A 43 -15.13 -8.87 -9.79
N TRP A 44 -15.28 -7.96 -10.75
CA TRP A 44 -15.50 -6.53 -10.50
C TRP A 44 -16.84 -6.27 -9.79
N GLU A 45 -17.88 -7.03 -10.12
CA GLU A 45 -19.18 -6.93 -9.46
C GLU A 45 -19.14 -7.47 -8.02
N THR A 46 -18.37 -8.53 -7.78
CA THR A 46 -18.16 -9.10 -6.46
C THR A 46 -17.39 -8.12 -5.55
N GLU A 47 -16.30 -7.54 -6.05
CA GLU A 47 -15.54 -6.51 -5.32
C GLU A 47 -16.37 -5.24 -5.05
N ARG A 48 -17.21 -4.82 -6.00
CA ARG A 48 -18.15 -3.70 -5.82
C ARG A 48 -19.09 -3.93 -4.64
N LYS A 49 -19.66 -5.14 -4.58
CA LYS A 49 -20.60 -5.54 -3.51
C LYS A 49 -19.91 -5.58 -2.15
N LYS A 50 -18.67 -6.10 -2.09
CA LYS A 50 -17.87 -6.11 -0.85
C LYS A 50 -17.62 -4.70 -0.30
N GLN A 51 -17.37 -3.72 -1.16
CA GLN A 51 -17.18 -2.32 -0.77
C GLN A 51 -18.50 -1.57 -0.46
N GLY A 52 -19.66 -2.20 -0.63
CA GLY A 52 -20.95 -1.53 -0.42
C GLY A 52 -21.27 -0.41 -1.42
N ALA A 53 -20.57 -0.35 -2.57
CA ALA A 53 -20.66 0.73 -3.57
C ALA A 53 -21.93 0.65 -4.43
N LYS A 54 -23.11 0.75 -3.80
CA LYS A 54 -24.42 0.57 -4.46
C LYS A 54 -24.72 1.62 -5.53
N GLY A 55 -24.17 2.84 -5.40
CA GLY A 55 -24.33 3.96 -6.35
C GLY A 55 -23.50 3.83 -7.63
N TRP A 56 -22.68 2.79 -7.74
CA TRP A 56 -21.75 2.56 -8.84
C TRP A 56 -22.10 1.29 -9.61
N ARG A 57 -21.75 1.20 -10.89
CA ARG A 57 -21.93 0.01 -11.74
C ARG A 57 -20.62 -0.38 -12.42
N VAL A 58 -20.49 -1.66 -12.75
CA VAL A 58 -19.43 -2.14 -13.65
C VAL A 58 -19.71 -1.64 -15.08
N SER A 59 -18.72 -1.00 -15.68
CA SER A 59 -18.76 -0.54 -17.07
C SER A 59 -18.08 -1.56 -17.98
N LEU A 60 -18.72 -1.87 -19.12
CA LEU A 60 -18.18 -2.74 -20.17
C LEU A 60 -17.53 -1.94 -21.31
N VAL A 61 -17.47 -0.61 -21.19
CA VAL A 61 -17.01 0.31 -22.24
C VAL A 61 -15.62 -0.03 -22.78
N ASN A 62 -14.75 -0.59 -21.94
CA ASN A 62 -13.38 -0.94 -22.30
C ASN A 62 -13.12 -2.45 -22.38
N GLU A 63 -14.18 -3.28 -22.50
CA GLU A 63 -14.05 -4.74 -22.57
C GLU A 63 -13.08 -5.19 -23.68
N ARG A 64 -13.14 -4.49 -24.81
CA ARG A 64 -12.29 -4.71 -25.99
C ARG A 64 -11.06 -3.80 -26.04
N PHE A 65 -10.83 -3.00 -24.99
CA PHE A 65 -9.79 -1.98 -24.90
C PHE A 65 -9.92 -0.83 -25.90
N ASP A 66 -11.16 -0.52 -26.33
CA ASP A 66 -11.46 0.55 -27.29
C ASP A 66 -11.19 1.95 -26.73
N VAL A 67 -11.21 2.12 -25.39
CA VAL A 67 -10.93 3.41 -24.74
C VAL A 67 -9.44 3.57 -24.45
N ALA A 68 -8.85 2.60 -23.75
CA ALA A 68 -7.42 2.60 -23.49
C ALA A 68 -6.91 1.18 -23.20
N THR A 69 -5.78 0.82 -23.83
CA THR A 69 -5.05 -0.43 -23.53
C THR A 69 -4.42 -0.45 -22.14
N SER A 70 -4.18 0.72 -21.56
CA SER A 70 -3.63 0.89 -20.21
C SER A 70 -4.69 0.69 -19.10
N LEU A 71 -5.99 0.80 -19.42
CA LEU A 71 -7.08 0.60 -18.48
C LEU A 71 -7.47 -0.89 -18.39
N PRO A 72 -8.06 -1.33 -17.27
CA PRO A 72 -8.69 -2.65 -17.20
C PRO A 72 -9.87 -2.76 -18.16
N ARG A 73 -10.27 -4.00 -18.47
CA ARG A 73 -11.48 -4.29 -19.29
C ARG A 73 -12.75 -3.71 -18.67
N TYR A 74 -12.81 -3.78 -17.34
CA TYR A 74 -13.95 -3.36 -16.55
C TYR A 74 -13.47 -2.39 -15.47
N PHE A 75 -14.32 -1.45 -15.11
CA PHE A 75 -14.10 -0.50 -14.03
C PHE A 75 -15.44 0.05 -13.57
N TRP A 76 -15.46 0.74 -12.44
CA TRP A 76 -16.68 1.28 -11.88
C TRP A 76 -16.94 2.73 -12.30
N VAL A 77 -18.18 2.99 -12.72
CA VAL A 77 -18.69 4.32 -13.06
C VAL A 77 -20.01 4.58 -12.32
N PRO A 78 -20.45 5.83 -12.12
CA PRO A 78 -21.70 6.10 -11.44
C PRO A 78 -22.88 5.45 -12.17
N ASN A 79 -23.87 4.93 -11.42
CA ASN A 79 -25.01 4.19 -11.99
C ASN A 79 -25.77 4.98 -13.07
N ARG A 80 -25.89 6.29 -12.88
CA ARG A 80 -26.66 7.17 -13.76
C ARG A 80 -25.92 7.56 -15.03
N THR A 81 -24.60 7.38 -15.08
CA THR A 81 -23.78 7.74 -16.24
C THR A 81 -23.96 6.70 -17.33
N LEU A 82 -24.20 7.13 -18.57
CA LEU A 82 -24.30 6.25 -19.73
C LEU A 82 -22.92 5.92 -20.30
N ASP A 83 -22.79 4.74 -20.93
CA ASP A 83 -21.54 4.31 -21.57
C ASP A 83 -21.05 5.26 -22.68
N SER A 84 -21.96 5.97 -23.35
CA SER A 84 -21.63 7.02 -24.32
C SER A 84 -21.00 8.25 -23.66
N GLU A 85 -21.48 8.63 -22.48
CA GLU A 85 -20.92 9.75 -21.68
C GLU A 85 -19.54 9.39 -21.14
N VAL A 86 -19.34 8.13 -20.71
CA VAL A 86 -18.02 7.63 -20.28
C VAL A 86 -16.99 7.76 -21.40
N ARG A 87 -17.31 7.27 -22.61
CA ARG A 87 -16.39 7.35 -23.77
C ARG A 87 -16.03 8.79 -24.12
N ARG A 88 -17.03 9.67 -24.11
CA ARG A 88 -16.88 11.10 -24.36
C ARG A 88 -15.96 11.74 -23.34
N ALA A 89 -16.28 11.60 -22.05
CA ALA A 89 -15.50 12.19 -20.97
C ALA A 89 -14.05 11.71 -20.97
N PHE A 90 -13.81 10.41 -21.16
CA PHE A 90 -12.47 9.81 -21.10
C PHE A 90 -11.53 10.33 -22.20
N GLY A 91 -12.06 10.75 -23.35
CA GLY A 91 -11.28 11.34 -24.44
C GLY A 91 -10.55 12.63 -24.07
N HIS A 92 -10.94 13.29 -22.98
CA HIS A 92 -10.36 14.57 -22.53
C HIS A 92 -9.32 14.39 -21.42
N PHE A 93 -8.93 13.15 -21.10
CA PHE A 93 -7.91 12.83 -20.11
C PHE A 93 -6.70 12.17 -20.77
N HIS A 94 -5.51 12.42 -20.22
CA HIS A 94 -4.29 11.78 -20.69
C HIS A 94 -4.42 10.25 -20.71
N GLN A 95 -3.98 9.65 -21.81
CA GLN A 95 -4.06 8.20 -22.07
C GLN A 95 -5.50 7.62 -22.03
N GLY A 96 -6.53 8.46 -22.16
CA GLY A 96 -7.93 8.01 -22.08
C GLY A 96 -8.36 7.57 -20.68
N ARG A 97 -7.63 7.97 -19.64
CA ARG A 97 -7.84 7.51 -18.26
C ARG A 97 -8.72 8.48 -17.48
N GLY A 98 -10.02 8.47 -17.78
CA GLY A 98 -10.96 9.35 -17.08
C GLY A 98 -11.30 8.90 -15.65
N PRO A 99 -12.19 9.66 -14.96
CA PRO A 99 -12.59 9.42 -13.58
C PRO A 99 -13.29 8.08 -13.42
N ARG A 100 -12.82 7.32 -12.43
CA ARG A 100 -13.41 6.04 -12.05
C ARG A 100 -13.26 5.82 -10.55
N LEU A 101 -14.21 5.10 -9.96
CA LEU A 101 -14.13 4.75 -8.54
C LEU A 101 -12.92 3.84 -8.30
N SER A 102 -12.19 4.17 -7.25
CA SER A 102 -11.13 3.34 -6.68
C SER A 102 -11.61 2.74 -5.36
N TRP A 103 -12.29 3.53 -4.52
CA TRP A 103 -12.84 3.06 -3.25
C TRP A 103 -14.07 3.85 -2.81
N HIS A 104 -15.08 3.14 -2.30
CA HIS A 104 -16.23 3.73 -1.62
C HIS A 104 -16.03 3.67 -0.10
N HIS A 105 -15.96 4.83 0.54
CA HIS A 105 -15.87 4.92 1.99
C HIS A 105 -17.25 4.64 2.61
N PRO A 106 -17.39 3.79 3.65
CA PRO A 106 -18.71 3.45 4.22
C PRO A 106 -19.47 4.64 4.83
N GLY A 107 -18.76 5.72 5.17
CA GLY A 107 -19.35 7.01 5.53
C GLY A 107 -19.96 7.79 4.36
N GLY A 108 -19.91 7.28 3.12
CA GLY A 108 -20.61 7.80 1.95
C GLY A 108 -19.74 8.47 0.89
N SER A 109 -18.50 8.85 1.22
CA SER A 109 -17.57 9.50 0.29
C SER A 109 -17.02 8.52 -0.76
N ASP A 110 -16.67 9.06 -1.92
CA ASP A 110 -16.06 8.28 -3.00
C ASP A 110 -14.65 8.80 -3.30
N LEU A 111 -13.69 7.87 -3.35
CA LEU A 111 -12.33 8.12 -3.81
C LEU A 111 -12.21 7.70 -5.27
N LEU A 112 -11.99 8.68 -6.15
CA LEU A 112 -11.86 8.49 -7.58
C LEU A 112 -10.40 8.66 -8.01
N ARG A 113 -10.05 8.02 -9.13
CA ARG A 113 -8.75 8.18 -9.80
C ARG A 113 -8.96 8.61 -11.26
N CYS A 114 -8.17 9.57 -11.72
CA CYS A 114 -8.13 9.95 -13.13
C CYS A 114 -6.75 10.47 -13.55
N GLY A 115 -6.50 10.41 -14.86
CA GLY A 115 -5.40 11.09 -15.52
C GLY A 115 -5.51 12.61 -15.40
N GLY A 116 -4.44 13.32 -15.78
CA GLY A 116 -4.47 14.77 -15.94
C GLY A 116 -5.37 15.15 -17.11
N PHE A 117 -6.04 16.31 -17.04
CA PHE A 117 -6.75 16.87 -18.19
C PHE A 117 -5.81 16.99 -19.39
N TYR A 118 -6.29 16.62 -20.57
CA TYR A 118 -5.54 16.81 -21.81
C TYR A 118 -5.70 18.26 -22.26
N THR A 119 -4.66 19.07 -22.10
CA THR A 119 -4.73 20.53 -22.28
C THR A 119 -5.03 20.95 -23.72
N ALA A 120 -4.63 20.15 -24.71
CA ALA A 120 -4.93 20.38 -26.12
C ALA A 120 -6.33 19.89 -26.54
N SER A 121 -7.14 19.42 -25.59
CA SER A 121 -8.52 19.06 -25.84
C SER A 121 -9.40 20.30 -26.04
N ASP A 122 -10.35 20.21 -26.96
CA ASP A 122 -11.41 21.21 -27.20
C ASP A 122 -12.79 20.58 -26.98
N PRO A 123 -13.24 20.45 -25.72
CA PRO A 123 -14.50 19.76 -25.40
C PRO A 123 -15.71 20.67 -25.69
N ASN A 124 -16.75 20.10 -26.30
CA ASN A 124 -18.03 20.80 -26.46
C ASN A 124 -18.80 20.88 -25.12
N LYS A 125 -19.98 21.52 -25.12
CA LYS A 125 -20.77 21.69 -23.89
C LYS A 125 -21.28 20.37 -23.30
N GLU A 126 -21.56 19.37 -24.14
CA GLU A 126 -21.98 18.03 -23.71
C GLU A 126 -20.82 17.26 -23.08
N ASP A 127 -19.62 17.41 -23.64
CA ASP A 127 -18.36 16.83 -23.17
C ASP A 127 -18.01 17.38 -21.79
N ILE A 128 -18.04 18.71 -21.62
CA ILE A 128 -17.78 19.37 -20.34
C ILE A 128 -18.78 18.86 -19.28
N ARG A 129 -20.07 18.78 -19.62
CA ARG A 129 -21.11 18.25 -18.71
C ARG A 129 -20.86 16.79 -18.33
N ALA A 130 -20.43 15.96 -19.28
CA ALA A 130 -20.09 14.57 -19.01
C ALA A 130 -18.89 14.47 -18.05
N VAL A 131 -17.83 15.24 -18.28
CA VAL A 131 -16.65 15.30 -17.39
C VAL A 131 -17.04 15.76 -15.99
N GLU A 132 -17.78 16.87 -15.88
CA GLU A 132 -18.26 17.41 -14.60
C GLU A 132 -19.10 16.38 -13.83
N SER A 133 -20.04 15.71 -14.51
CA SER A 133 -20.90 14.66 -13.93
C SER A 133 -20.08 13.47 -13.42
N MET A 134 -19.06 13.03 -14.17
CA MET A 134 -18.19 11.92 -13.77
C MET A 134 -17.30 12.28 -12.57
N LEU A 135 -16.78 13.51 -12.50
CA LEU A 135 -15.99 13.98 -11.36
C LEU A 135 -16.84 14.15 -10.10
N GLN A 136 -18.08 14.60 -10.25
CA GLN A 136 -19.04 14.73 -9.15
C GLN A 136 -19.48 13.38 -8.61
N ALA A 137 -19.68 12.38 -9.48
CA ALA A 137 -20.18 11.06 -9.12
C ALA A 137 -21.47 11.08 -8.26
N GLY A 138 -22.30 12.12 -8.42
CA GLY A 138 -23.52 12.31 -7.64
C GLY A 138 -23.33 13.02 -6.30
N HIS A 139 -22.12 13.51 -5.99
CA HIS A 139 -21.82 14.34 -4.82
C HIS A 139 -21.98 15.82 -5.13
N SER A 140 -22.42 16.59 -4.13
CA SER A 140 -22.53 18.05 -4.22
C SER A 140 -21.22 18.77 -3.89
N ASP A 141 -20.32 18.12 -3.15
CA ASP A 141 -18.97 18.63 -2.84
C ASP A 141 -17.92 17.77 -3.55
N VAL A 142 -16.99 18.43 -4.24
CA VAL A 142 -15.92 17.77 -5.00
C VAL A 142 -14.57 18.37 -4.66
N VAL A 143 -13.60 17.53 -4.34
CA VAL A 143 -12.22 17.93 -4.08
C VAL A 143 -11.31 17.26 -5.11
N LEU A 144 -10.72 18.07 -5.99
CA LEU A 144 -9.65 17.66 -6.89
C LEU A 144 -8.32 17.69 -6.15
N VAL A 145 -7.63 16.57 -6.07
CA VAL A 145 -6.32 16.46 -5.44
C VAL A 145 -5.25 16.40 -6.52
N ASP A 146 -4.45 17.46 -6.62
CA ASP A 146 -3.27 17.44 -7.47
C ASP A 146 -2.15 16.67 -6.75
N THR A 147 -1.73 15.58 -7.39
CA THR A 147 -0.65 14.72 -6.89
C THR A 147 0.73 15.18 -7.33
N MET A 148 0.82 15.99 -8.40
CA MET A 148 2.08 16.33 -9.07
C MET A 148 2.87 17.45 -8.37
N ASP A 149 2.20 18.27 -7.55
CA ASP A 149 2.79 19.50 -7.00
C ASP A 149 3.56 19.26 -5.67
N GLU A 150 3.26 18.17 -4.96
CA GLU A 150 3.89 17.85 -3.65
C GLU A 150 4.77 16.59 -3.67
N LEU A 151 4.51 15.68 -4.61
CA LEU A 151 5.22 14.41 -4.69
C LEU A 151 6.43 14.52 -5.65
N PRO A 152 7.48 13.72 -5.42
CA PRO A 152 8.66 13.73 -6.28
C PRO A 152 8.34 13.30 -7.70
N SER A 153 9.12 13.77 -8.67
CA SER A 153 9.04 13.23 -10.03
C SER A 153 9.52 11.77 -10.07
N LEU A 154 9.13 11.01 -11.10
CA LEU A 154 9.60 9.63 -11.30
C LEU A 154 11.14 9.56 -11.37
N ALA A 155 11.77 10.54 -12.03
CA ALA A 155 13.22 10.66 -12.12
C ALA A 155 13.86 10.88 -10.74
N ASP A 156 13.24 11.70 -9.89
CA ASP A 156 13.72 11.96 -8.53
C ASP A 156 13.63 10.70 -7.67
N VAL A 157 12.52 9.95 -7.74
CA VAL A 157 12.35 8.67 -7.02
C VAL A 157 13.42 7.67 -7.45
N GLN A 158 13.71 7.58 -8.75
CA GLN A 158 14.76 6.71 -9.28
C GLN A 158 16.14 7.12 -8.78
N LEU A 159 16.48 8.40 -8.82
CA LEU A 159 17.76 8.90 -8.36
C LEU A 159 17.95 8.67 -6.85
N ALA A 160 16.91 8.95 -6.05
CA ALA A 160 16.91 8.71 -4.61
C ALA A 160 17.14 7.23 -4.29
N HIS A 161 16.45 6.32 -5.01
CA HIS A 161 16.63 4.89 -4.84
C HIS A 161 18.04 4.42 -5.20
N LEU A 162 18.62 4.91 -6.30
CA LEU A 162 19.98 4.55 -6.70
C LEU A 162 21.02 5.01 -5.68
N ARG A 163 20.86 6.22 -5.12
CA ARG A 163 21.71 6.74 -4.04
C ARG A 163 21.57 5.90 -2.77
N LEU A 164 20.35 5.58 -2.36
CA LEU A 164 20.10 4.72 -1.20
C LEU A 164 20.73 3.34 -1.40
N ARG A 165 20.53 2.72 -2.57
CA ARG A 165 21.11 1.41 -2.88
C ARG A 165 22.64 1.45 -2.81
N ALA A 166 23.27 2.47 -3.39
CA ALA A 166 24.73 2.65 -3.33
C ALA A 166 25.25 2.81 -1.89
N LEU A 167 24.52 3.55 -1.04
CA LEU A 167 24.85 3.71 0.37
C LEU A 167 24.73 2.38 1.15
N CYS A 168 23.76 1.55 0.80
CA CYS A 168 23.48 0.28 1.48
C CYS A 168 24.38 -0.89 1.06
N LEU A 169 25.13 -0.78 -0.04
CA LEU A 169 26.07 -1.83 -0.47
C LEU A 169 27.24 -1.99 0.52
N PRO A 170 27.80 -3.20 0.69
CA PRO A 170 28.96 -3.43 1.57
C PRO A 170 30.14 -2.53 1.25
N ASP A 171 30.40 -2.27 -0.03
CA ASP A 171 31.53 -1.47 -0.52
C ASP A 171 31.36 0.05 -0.37
N SER A 172 30.37 0.51 0.41
CA SER A 172 30.17 1.94 0.63
C SER A 172 31.36 2.53 1.38
N SER A 173 32.02 3.52 0.79
CA SER A 173 33.18 4.21 1.37
C SER A 173 32.81 5.26 2.44
N VAL A 174 31.54 5.36 2.81
CA VAL A 174 31.04 6.35 3.77
C VAL A 174 31.39 5.91 5.20
N SER A 175 32.04 6.77 5.97
CA SER A 175 32.33 6.54 7.39
C SER A 175 31.04 6.50 8.22
N GLU A 176 30.99 5.66 9.26
CA GLU A 176 29.85 5.52 10.18
C GLU A 176 29.32 6.87 10.70
N ASP A 177 30.20 7.78 11.12
CA ASP A 177 29.83 9.11 11.64
C ASP A 177 29.08 10.00 10.64
N LYS A 178 29.19 9.71 9.34
CA LYS A 178 28.55 10.45 8.25
C LYS A 178 27.38 9.69 7.63
N TRP A 179 27.11 8.47 8.06
CA TRP A 179 26.12 7.60 7.43
C TRP A 179 24.71 8.18 7.47
N LEU A 180 24.29 8.75 8.61
CA LEU A 180 22.97 9.38 8.75
C LEU A 180 22.81 10.60 7.84
N SER A 181 23.85 11.42 7.71
CA SER A 181 23.85 12.57 6.79
C SER A 181 23.84 12.13 5.32
N ALA A 182 24.58 11.06 4.99
CA ALA A 182 24.55 10.47 3.65
C ALA A 182 23.17 9.88 3.33
N LEU A 183 22.51 9.25 4.32
CA LEU A 183 21.14 8.74 4.20
C LEU A 183 20.14 9.86 3.94
N GLU A 184 20.21 10.95 4.69
CA GLU A 184 19.39 12.16 4.44
C GLU A 184 19.64 12.71 3.04
N GLY A 185 20.90 12.76 2.59
CA GLY A 185 21.29 13.16 1.24
C GLY A 185 20.70 12.31 0.10
N THR A 186 20.18 11.11 0.39
CA THR A 186 19.46 10.29 -0.61
C THR A 186 18.08 10.82 -0.94
N ARG A 187 17.43 11.57 -0.04
CA ARG A 187 16.02 12.02 -0.11
C ARG A 187 14.98 10.88 -0.10
N TRP A 188 15.37 9.61 0.00
CA TRP A 188 14.41 8.51 -0.09
C TRP A 188 13.37 8.55 1.05
N LEU A 189 13.83 8.72 2.29
CA LEU A 189 12.94 8.82 3.45
C LEU A 189 12.09 10.10 3.45
N ASP A 190 12.56 11.17 2.80
CA ASP A 190 11.73 12.37 2.57
C ASP A 190 10.56 12.07 1.65
N TYR A 191 10.75 11.24 0.62
CA TYR A 191 9.69 10.86 -0.31
C TYR A 191 8.69 9.91 0.33
N VAL A 192 9.15 8.99 1.18
CA VAL A 192 8.27 8.16 2.03
C VAL A 192 7.40 9.05 2.92
N ARG A 193 8.02 10.04 3.60
CA ARG A 193 7.33 11.03 4.42
C ARG A 193 6.28 11.83 3.63
N SER A 194 6.63 12.35 2.45
CA SER A 194 5.69 13.13 1.62
C SER A 194 4.49 12.29 1.18
N CYS A 195 4.70 11.01 0.83
CA CYS A 195 3.64 10.09 0.49
C CYS A 195 2.68 9.83 1.66
N LEU A 196 3.22 9.52 2.85
CA LEU A 196 2.43 9.29 4.06
C LEU A 196 1.65 10.53 4.48
N ARG A 197 2.27 11.72 4.42
CA ARG A 197 1.61 13.00 4.71
C ARG A 197 0.42 13.22 3.77
N LYS A 198 0.65 13.16 2.45
CA LYS A 198 -0.39 13.40 1.44
C LYS A 198 -1.53 12.38 1.56
N ALA A 199 -1.22 11.10 1.83
CA ALA A 199 -2.24 10.07 2.07
C ALA A 199 -3.06 10.34 3.34
N SER A 200 -2.43 10.85 4.41
CA SER A 200 -3.12 11.25 5.64
C SER A 200 -4.10 12.40 5.37
N ASP A 201 -3.65 13.42 4.64
CA ASP A 201 -4.50 14.56 4.27
C ASP A 201 -5.71 14.11 3.44
N ILE A 202 -5.50 13.25 2.45
CA ILE A 202 -6.57 12.68 1.63
C ILE A 202 -7.53 11.84 2.48
N SER A 203 -7.01 11.06 3.42
CA SER A 203 -7.85 10.23 4.31
C SER A 203 -8.78 11.09 5.17
N VAL A 204 -8.31 12.24 5.65
CA VAL A 204 -9.15 13.24 6.35
C VAL A 204 -10.21 13.84 5.42
N LEU A 205 -9.86 14.14 4.17
CA LEU A 205 -10.84 14.66 3.19
C LEU A 205 -11.96 13.64 2.91
N VAL A 206 -11.61 12.36 2.78
CA VAL A 206 -12.55 11.27 2.52
C VAL A 206 -13.43 10.98 3.75
N THR A 207 -12.87 11.01 4.95
CA THR A 207 -13.58 10.60 6.18
C THR A 207 -14.41 11.70 6.83
N SER A 208 -14.04 12.97 6.67
CA SER A 208 -14.66 14.10 7.38
C SER A 208 -16.09 14.44 6.92
N ARG A 209 -16.41 14.24 5.65
CA ARG A 209 -17.70 14.59 5.03
C ARG A 209 -17.96 13.72 3.81
N VAL A 210 -19.24 13.54 3.48
CA VAL A 210 -19.69 12.91 2.23
C VAL A 210 -19.34 13.79 1.03
N ARG A 211 -18.36 13.36 0.23
CA ARG A 211 -17.92 14.09 -0.96
C ARG A 211 -17.25 13.18 -1.98
N SER A 212 -17.03 13.71 -3.18
CA SER A 212 -16.15 13.10 -4.19
C SER A 212 -14.72 13.63 -4.02
N VAL A 213 -13.76 12.75 -3.76
CA VAL A 213 -12.33 13.09 -3.71
C VAL A 213 -11.64 12.47 -4.91
N VAL A 214 -11.13 13.30 -5.82
CA VAL A 214 -10.57 12.85 -7.09
C VAL A 214 -9.06 13.00 -7.10
N LEU A 215 -8.33 11.89 -7.17
CA LEU A 215 -6.88 11.89 -7.32
C LEU A 215 -6.52 12.11 -8.79
N GLN A 216 -5.81 13.20 -9.06
CA GLN A 216 -5.36 13.55 -10.40
C GLN A 216 -3.84 13.45 -10.50
N GLU A 217 -3.39 12.56 -11.37
CA GLU A 217 -1.98 12.39 -11.77
C GLU A 217 -1.94 12.44 -13.29
N ARG A 218 -0.88 13.01 -13.90
CA ARG A 218 -0.78 13.11 -15.37
C ARG A 218 -1.11 11.79 -16.08
N GLY A 219 -0.54 10.67 -15.64
CA GLY A 219 -0.75 9.36 -16.24
C GLY A 219 -1.69 8.42 -15.49
N ASP A 220 -2.02 8.70 -14.21
CA ASP A 220 -2.82 7.84 -13.32
C ASP A 220 -2.41 6.36 -13.32
N ARG A 221 -1.11 6.15 -13.16
CA ARG A 221 -0.46 4.84 -13.23
C ARG A 221 0.62 4.65 -12.18
N ASP A 222 0.96 5.69 -11.41
CA ASP A 222 2.00 5.63 -10.39
C ASP A 222 1.46 6.15 -9.05
N PHE A 223 1.57 7.45 -8.78
CA PHE A 223 1.25 8.02 -7.46
C PHE A 223 -0.23 7.96 -7.11
N ASN A 224 -1.14 8.00 -8.08
CA ASN A 224 -2.55 7.78 -7.80
C ASN A 224 -2.82 6.39 -7.19
N GLY A 225 -2.08 5.36 -7.64
CA GLY A 225 -2.20 4.00 -7.10
C GLY A 225 -1.58 3.89 -5.71
N LEU A 226 -0.44 4.55 -5.52
CA LEU A 226 0.21 4.67 -4.21
C LEU A 226 -0.72 5.35 -3.19
N LEU A 227 -1.21 6.54 -3.49
CA LEU A 227 -2.04 7.32 -2.58
C LEU A 227 -3.37 6.63 -2.33
N SER A 228 -4.03 6.10 -3.36
CA SER A 228 -5.30 5.37 -3.16
C SER A 228 -5.12 4.15 -2.26
N SER A 229 -4.04 3.38 -2.48
CA SER A 229 -3.75 2.21 -1.64
C SER A 229 -3.48 2.62 -0.19
N LEU A 230 -2.69 3.67 0.04
CA LEU A 230 -2.41 4.17 1.39
C LEU A 230 -3.67 4.71 2.08
N VAL A 231 -4.52 5.48 1.39
CA VAL A 231 -5.78 6.00 1.96
C VAL A 231 -6.68 4.86 2.43
N GLN A 232 -6.76 3.79 1.63
CA GLN A 232 -7.51 2.59 1.99
C GLN A 232 -6.90 1.84 3.18
N LEU A 233 -5.57 1.78 3.30
CA LEU A 233 -4.92 1.17 4.48
C LEU A 233 -5.09 2.01 5.74
N LEU A 234 -5.03 3.34 5.62
CA LEU A 234 -5.23 4.26 6.72
C LEU A 234 -6.67 4.23 7.23
N SER A 235 -7.62 4.12 6.29
CA SER A 235 -9.04 4.19 6.61
C SER A 235 -9.61 2.81 6.92
N ALA A 236 -9.48 1.82 6.04
CA ALA A 236 -10.19 0.54 6.06
C ALA A 236 -9.39 -0.63 6.71
N PRO A 237 -9.89 -1.24 7.80
CA PRO A 237 -9.28 -2.39 8.45
C PRO A 237 -9.24 -3.62 7.54
N GLU A 238 -10.23 -3.80 6.68
CA GLU A 238 -10.28 -4.93 5.75
C GLU A 238 -9.05 -4.92 4.84
N ALA A 239 -8.54 -3.74 4.46
CA ALA A 239 -7.34 -3.60 3.65
C ALA A 239 -6.04 -4.00 4.39
N ARG A 240 -6.07 -4.07 5.73
CA ARG A 240 -4.92 -4.43 6.59
C ARG A 240 -4.82 -5.93 6.85
N THR A 241 -5.84 -6.70 6.44
CA THR A 241 -5.80 -8.17 6.41
C THR A 241 -4.87 -8.66 5.30
N LEU A 242 -4.35 -9.88 5.43
CA LEU A 242 -3.49 -10.50 4.43
C LEU A 242 -4.22 -10.64 3.08
N LEU A 243 -5.48 -11.08 3.11
CA LEU A 243 -6.31 -11.19 1.91
C LEU A 243 -6.66 -9.82 1.33
N GLY A 244 -7.07 -8.87 2.19
CA GLY A 244 -7.47 -7.54 1.76
C GLY A 244 -6.33 -6.74 1.16
N PHE A 245 -5.12 -6.85 1.70
CA PHE A 245 -3.93 -6.21 1.12
C PHE A 245 -3.58 -6.79 -0.25
N GLN A 246 -3.65 -8.11 -0.41
CA GLN A 246 -3.41 -8.74 -1.71
C GLN A 246 -4.49 -8.34 -2.74
N SER A 247 -5.77 -8.30 -2.36
CA SER A 247 -6.85 -7.77 -3.21
C SER A 247 -6.65 -6.30 -3.56
N LEU A 248 -6.16 -5.49 -2.62
CA LEU A 248 -5.84 -4.08 -2.82
C LEU A 248 -4.72 -3.92 -3.87
N VAL A 249 -3.62 -4.67 -3.73
CA VAL A 249 -2.52 -4.65 -4.70
C VAL A 249 -3.00 -5.13 -6.08
N GLN A 250 -3.81 -6.20 -6.12
CA GLN A 250 -4.39 -6.71 -7.36
C GLN A 250 -5.27 -5.64 -8.03
N ARG A 251 -6.08 -4.88 -7.29
CA ARG A 251 -6.96 -3.84 -7.84
C ARG A 251 -6.21 -2.58 -8.25
N GLU A 252 -5.48 -1.97 -7.31
CA GLU A 252 -4.94 -0.60 -7.45
C GLU A 252 -3.64 -0.53 -8.24
N TRP A 253 -2.95 -1.66 -8.43
CA TRP A 253 -1.69 -1.74 -9.15
C TRP A 253 -1.78 -2.64 -10.38
N VAL A 254 -2.17 -3.91 -10.20
CA VAL A 254 -2.18 -4.88 -11.29
C VAL A 254 -3.32 -4.58 -12.26
N ALA A 255 -4.57 -4.62 -11.82
CA ALA A 255 -5.73 -4.37 -12.67
C ALA A 255 -5.77 -2.91 -13.17
N ALA A 256 -5.39 -1.95 -12.32
CA ALA A 256 -5.27 -0.54 -12.71
C ALA A 256 -4.19 -0.27 -13.77
N GLY A 257 -3.25 -1.19 -14.02
CA GLY A 257 -2.29 -1.08 -15.11
C GLY A 257 -1.01 -0.30 -14.77
N HIS A 258 -0.50 -0.44 -13.53
CA HIS A 258 0.84 0.06 -13.19
C HIS A 258 1.90 -0.58 -14.11
N PRO A 259 2.78 0.21 -14.74
CA PRO A 259 3.76 -0.29 -15.71
C PRO A 259 4.99 -0.92 -15.03
N PHE A 260 4.82 -2.09 -14.41
CA PHE A 260 5.88 -2.77 -13.63
C PHE A 260 7.20 -2.98 -14.40
N LEU A 261 7.18 -3.45 -15.65
CA LEU A 261 8.39 -3.73 -16.42
C LEU A 261 9.11 -2.46 -16.85
N THR A 262 8.36 -1.45 -17.31
CA THR A 262 8.92 -0.13 -17.65
C THR A 262 9.55 0.52 -16.42
N ARG A 263 8.85 0.47 -15.27
CA ARG A 263 9.33 1.06 -14.01
C ARG A 263 10.53 0.33 -13.43
N PHE A 264 10.59 -0.99 -13.60
CA PHE A 264 11.75 -1.81 -13.24
C PHE A 264 12.92 -1.62 -14.22
N GLY A 265 12.64 -1.16 -15.45
CA GLY A 265 13.65 -0.81 -16.44
C GLY A 265 14.13 -1.97 -17.31
N VAL A 266 13.31 -3.02 -17.44
CA VAL A 266 13.57 -4.20 -18.27
C VAL A 266 13.42 -3.89 -19.76
N THR A 267 12.45 -3.06 -20.12
CA THR A 267 12.13 -2.72 -21.52
C THR A 267 13.16 -1.77 -22.14
N GLY A 268 13.97 -1.08 -21.32
CA GLY A 268 14.90 -0.02 -21.77
C GLY A 268 14.20 1.25 -22.30
N VAL A 269 12.88 1.24 -22.41
CA VAL A 269 12.04 2.31 -22.96
C VAL A 269 11.11 2.82 -21.85
N GLY A 270 11.08 4.13 -21.64
CA GLY A 270 10.27 4.78 -20.61
C GLY A 270 11.01 5.08 -19.31
N GLU A 271 10.34 5.81 -18.42
CA GLU A 271 10.94 6.29 -17.16
C GLU A 271 11.00 5.16 -16.12
N LYS A 272 12.22 4.85 -15.65
CA LYS A 272 12.45 3.93 -14.53
C LYS A 272 12.14 4.65 -13.23
N ALA A 273 11.40 4.01 -12.33
CA ALA A 273 11.15 4.53 -10.99
C ALA A 273 10.56 3.42 -10.10
N PRO A 274 11.12 3.12 -8.92
CA PRO A 274 10.65 2.06 -8.04
C PRO A 274 9.45 2.51 -7.18
N VAL A 275 8.39 3.01 -7.83
CA VAL A 275 7.19 3.57 -7.17
C VAL A 275 6.48 2.51 -6.32
N PHE A 276 6.38 1.26 -6.81
CA PHE A 276 5.80 0.18 -6.02
C PHE A 276 6.62 -0.14 -4.76
N LEU A 277 7.95 -0.05 -4.82
CA LEU A 277 8.80 -0.19 -3.63
C LEU A 277 8.64 0.99 -2.67
N LEU A 278 8.48 2.22 -3.19
CA LEU A 278 8.17 3.39 -2.36
C LEU A 278 6.85 3.20 -1.61
N PHE A 279 5.84 2.64 -2.27
CA PHE A 279 4.58 2.22 -1.64
C PHE A 279 4.82 1.18 -0.54
N LEU A 280 5.54 0.09 -0.82
CA LEU A 280 5.81 -0.95 0.18
C LEU A 280 6.58 -0.42 1.40
N ASP A 281 7.51 0.52 1.21
CA ASP A 281 8.20 1.21 2.31
C ASP A 281 7.21 2.02 3.14
N CYS A 282 6.30 2.78 2.52
CA CYS A 282 5.22 3.47 3.24
C CYS A 282 4.37 2.49 4.06
N VAL A 283 3.99 1.33 3.50
CA VAL A 283 3.25 0.29 4.23
C VAL A 283 4.06 -0.26 5.40
N TRP A 284 5.36 -0.48 5.21
CA TRP A 284 6.26 -0.89 6.29
C TRP A 284 6.31 0.16 7.41
N GLN A 285 6.37 1.46 7.10
CA GLN A 285 6.27 2.49 8.14
C GLN A 285 4.96 2.40 8.93
N LEU A 286 3.82 2.15 8.26
CA LEU A 286 2.53 1.97 8.93
C LEU A 286 2.54 0.73 9.84
N LEU A 287 3.07 -0.40 9.36
CA LEU A 287 3.22 -1.61 10.15
C LEU A 287 4.09 -1.40 11.40
N GLN A 288 5.15 -0.58 11.30
CA GLN A 288 6.00 -0.26 12.45
C GLN A 288 5.32 0.66 13.47
N GLN A 289 4.46 1.57 13.02
CA GLN A 289 3.77 2.53 13.89
C GLN A 289 2.49 1.96 14.51
N PHE A 290 1.82 1.04 13.81
CA PHE A 290 0.55 0.43 14.21
C PHE A 290 0.61 -1.10 14.15
N PRO A 291 1.50 -1.77 14.91
CA PRO A 291 1.71 -3.21 14.78
C PRO A 291 0.48 -4.06 15.10
N ALA A 292 -0.48 -3.56 15.89
CA ALA A 292 -1.70 -4.29 16.21
C ALA A 292 -2.75 -4.27 15.08
N GLU A 293 -2.62 -3.35 14.13
CA GLU A 293 -3.64 -3.07 13.10
C GLU A 293 -3.48 -3.88 11.81
N PHE A 294 -2.32 -4.52 11.63
CA PHE A 294 -1.98 -5.22 10.38
C PHE A 294 -1.81 -6.72 10.62
N GLU A 295 -2.57 -7.52 9.88
CA GLU A 295 -2.51 -8.99 9.96
C GLU A 295 -1.22 -9.54 9.37
N PHE A 296 -0.64 -8.85 8.40
CA PHE A 296 0.56 -9.30 7.71
C PHE A 296 1.85 -8.73 8.30
N SER A 297 2.93 -9.50 8.19
CA SER A 297 4.24 -9.15 8.74
C SER A 297 5.15 -8.48 7.70
N GLU A 298 6.31 -8.02 8.16
CA GLU A 298 7.38 -7.53 7.29
C GLU A 298 7.87 -8.60 6.30
N PHE A 299 7.85 -9.89 6.68
CA PHE A 299 8.28 -10.98 5.80
C PHE A 299 7.40 -11.08 4.55
N PHE A 300 6.09 -10.86 4.70
CA PHE A 300 5.17 -10.82 3.58
C PHE A 300 5.48 -9.65 2.62
N LEU A 301 5.75 -8.46 3.15
CA LEU A 301 6.11 -7.29 2.33
C LEU A 301 7.42 -7.52 1.56
N VAL A 302 8.39 -8.17 2.20
CA VAL A 302 9.66 -8.60 1.58
C VAL A 302 9.42 -9.63 0.46
N ALA A 303 8.62 -10.66 0.71
CA ALA A 303 8.27 -11.68 -0.29
C ALA A 303 7.56 -11.07 -1.52
N LEU A 304 6.65 -10.13 -1.28
CA LEU A 304 5.96 -9.41 -2.35
C LEU A 304 6.91 -8.52 -3.16
N HIS A 305 7.84 -7.84 -2.50
CA HIS A 305 8.87 -7.06 -3.16
C HIS A 305 9.77 -7.91 -4.05
N ASP A 306 10.18 -9.09 -3.56
CA ASP A 306 11.00 -10.03 -4.32
C ASP A 306 10.27 -10.58 -5.55
N SER A 307 8.96 -10.83 -5.40
CA SER A 307 8.09 -11.26 -6.50
C SER A 307 8.04 -10.26 -7.66
N VAL A 308 8.23 -8.97 -7.40
CA VAL A 308 8.28 -7.94 -8.46
C VAL A 308 9.66 -7.89 -9.13
N ARG A 309 10.73 -8.14 -8.37
CA ARG A 309 12.12 -8.10 -8.90
C ARG A 309 12.49 -9.34 -9.69
N VAL A 310 12.03 -10.49 -9.24
CA VAL A 310 12.24 -11.78 -9.88
C VAL A 310 10.86 -12.36 -10.17
N PRO A 311 10.15 -11.84 -11.19
CA PRO A 311 8.81 -12.27 -11.51
C PRO A 311 8.84 -13.70 -12.06
N ASP A 312 8.32 -14.63 -11.26
CA ASP A 312 8.11 -16.03 -11.59
C ASP A 312 6.68 -16.33 -12.04
N THR A 313 5.78 -15.35 -11.86
CA THR A 313 4.37 -15.39 -12.27
C THR A 313 4.06 -14.26 -13.24
N LEU A 314 2.95 -14.40 -13.99
CA LEU A 314 2.53 -13.41 -14.98
C LEU A 314 1.98 -12.11 -14.37
N THR A 315 1.72 -12.07 -13.06
CA THR A 315 1.07 -10.94 -12.38
C THR A 315 1.84 -9.62 -12.59
N PHE A 316 3.16 -9.64 -12.41
CA PHE A 316 4.02 -8.45 -12.51
C PHE A 316 4.84 -8.38 -13.81
N LEU A 317 4.70 -9.37 -14.70
CA LEU A 317 5.51 -9.48 -15.91
C LEU A 317 5.00 -8.61 -17.08
N ARG A 318 4.14 -7.61 -16.83
CA ARG A 318 3.50 -6.79 -17.88
C ARG A 318 3.16 -5.38 -17.43
N ASP A 319 3.14 -4.45 -18.38
CA ASP A 319 2.91 -3.04 -18.08
C ASP A 319 1.44 -2.64 -18.08
N ASN A 320 0.60 -3.35 -18.85
CA ASN A 320 -0.81 -3.01 -18.98
C ASN A 320 -1.73 -4.24 -19.00
N PRO A 321 -3.04 -4.06 -18.66
CA PRO A 321 -3.98 -5.17 -18.61
C PRO A 321 -4.24 -5.81 -19.99
N TRP A 322 -4.15 -5.06 -21.08
CA TRP A 322 -4.31 -5.60 -22.44
C TRP A 322 -3.23 -6.62 -22.78
N GLU A 323 -1.96 -6.33 -22.48
CA GLU A 323 -0.85 -7.28 -22.68
C GLU A 323 -1.03 -8.55 -21.85
N ARG A 324 -1.44 -8.42 -20.58
CA ARG A 324 -1.76 -9.57 -19.72
C ARG A 324 -2.86 -10.44 -20.33
N GLY A 325 -3.94 -9.82 -20.81
CA GLY A 325 -5.06 -10.52 -21.43
C GLY A 325 -4.75 -11.20 -22.78
N LYS A 326 -3.73 -10.74 -23.51
CA LYS A 326 -3.29 -11.37 -24.77
C LYS A 326 -2.58 -12.69 -24.54
N GLN A 327 -1.69 -12.77 -23.55
CA GLN A 327 -0.92 -13.99 -23.30
C GLN A 327 -1.73 -15.10 -22.62
N SER A 328 -2.72 -14.76 -21.81
CA SER A 328 -3.68 -15.76 -21.30
C SER A 328 -4.34 -16.54 -22.46
N ARG A 329 -4.48 -15.93 -23.64
CA ARG A 329 -4.96 -16.61 -24.87
C ARG A 329 -3.87 -17.34 -25.67
N GLN A 330 -2.61 -16.91 -25.58
CA GLN A 330 -1.47 -17.49 -26.33
C GLN A 330 -0.83 -18.68 -25.60
N PHE A 331 -0.84 -18.72 -24.27
CA PHE A 331 -0.46 -19.93 -23.53
C PHE A 331 -1.39 -21.12 -23.84
N ASN A 332 -2.64 -20.84 -24.24
CA ASN A 332 -3.58 -21.85 -24.73
C ASN A 332 -3.19 -22.46 -26.10
N SER A 333 -2.28 -21.84 -26.87
CA SER A 333 -1.82 -22.38 -28.16
C SER A 333 -0.51 -23.15 -28.08
N TYR A 334 0.38 -22.84 -27.12
CA TYR A 334 1.71 -23.47 -27.04
C TYR A 334 1.77 -24.76 -26.21
N THR A 335 0.76 -25.07 -25.40
CA THR A 335 0.66 -26.36 -24.69
C THR A 335 0.07 -27.50 -25.53
N GLN A 336 -0.28 -27.26 -26.79
CA GLN A 336 -0.49 -28.33 -27.78
C GLN A 336 0.87 -28.84 -28.29
N VAL A 337 1.62 -29.54 -27.43
CA VAL A 337 2.76 -30.34 -27.86
C VAL A 337 2.20 -31.55 -28.62
N TYR A 338 2.31 -31.51 -29.94
CA TYR A 338 1.96 -32.60 -30.83
C TYR A 338 2.81 -33.83 -30.48
N THR A 339 2.24 -34.80 -29.78
CA THR A 339 2.83 -36.13 -29.62
C THR A 339 2.23 -37.01 -30.74
N PRO A 340 2.99 -37.40 -31.76
CA PRO A 340 2.46 -38.23 -32.83
C PRO A 340 2.24 -39.64 -32.27
N GLY A 341 0.99 -40.10 -32.23
CA GLY A 341 0.70 -41.52 -32.07
C GLY A 341 -0.33 -41.93 -31.03
N TYR A 342 -1.31 -41.10 -30.64
CA TYR A 342 -2.55 -41.61 -30.04
C TYR A 342 -3.74 -40.75 -30.49
N SER A 343 -4.61 -41.34 -31.31
CA SER A 343 -5.91 -40.81 -31.68
C SER A 343 -6.89 -40.95 -30.51
N HIS A 344 -7.70 -39.90 -30.33
CA HIS A 344 -8.76 -39.65 -29.33
C HIS A 344 -8.34 -38.88 -28.06
N PRO A 345 -8.85 -37.65 -27.86
CA PRO A 345 -8.83 -37.02 -26.55
C PRO A 345 -9.88 -37.72 -25.66
N PRO A 346 -9.57 -38.08 -24.41
CA PRO A 346 -10.62 -38.37 -23.44
C PRO A 346 -11.27 -37.05 -23.04
N ASP A 347 -12.60 -37.02 -23.01
CA ASP A 347 -13.37 -35.94 -22.38
C ASP A 347 -12.90 -35.79 -20.92
N GLY A 348 -12.14 -34.73 -20.63
CA GLY A 348 -11.53 -34.55 -19.32
C GLY A 348 -10.82 -33.21 -19.16
N ASN A 349 -11.54 -32.24 -18.57
CA ASN A 349 -11.06 -31.04 -17.87
C ASN A 349 -9.61 -30.60 -18.15
N SER A 350 -9.41 -29.74 -19.14
CA SER A 350 -8.21 -28.91 -19.25
C SER A 350 -8.12 -28.00 -18.00
N ILE A 351 -7.28 -28.35 -17.04
CA ILE A 351 -7.03 -27.53 -15.84
C ILE A 351 -6.19 -26.33 -16.28
N ASN A 352 -6.86 -25.27 -16.74
CA ASN A 352 -6.27 -23.96 -17.01
C ASN A 352 -6.00 -23.23 -15.69
N ALA A 353 -4.89 -23.54 -15.02
CA ALA A 353 -4.46 -22.80 -13.84
C ALA A 353 -3.61 -21.60 -14.26
N GLN A 354 -4.24 -20.42 -14.34
CA GLN A 354 -3.50 -19.17 -14.46
C GLN A 354 -2.78 -18.92 -13.13
N LEU A 355 -1.49 -19.26 -13.08
CA LEU A 355 -0.65 -19.09 -11.90
C LEU A 355 -0.51 -17.60 -11.58
N SER A 356 -0.77 -17.24 -10.33
CA SER A 356 -0.74 -15.88 -9.82
C SER A 356 0.31 -15.73 -8.73
N VAL A 357 0.75 -14.50 -8.50
CA VAL A 357 1.63 -14.19 -7.36
C VAL A 357 0.99 -14.53 -6.00
N TRP A 358 -0.33 -14.71 -5.96
CA TRP A 358 -1.05 -15.03 -4.73
C TRP A 358 -1.00 -16.52 -4.37
N ASP A 359 -0.51 -17.36 -5.29
CA ASP A 359 -0.27 -18.78 -5.07
C ASP A 359 1.08 -18.98 -4.35
N TRP A 360 1.16 -18.48 -3.12
CA TRP A 360 2.39 -18.46 -2.31
C TRP A 360 2.94 -19.85 -2.00
N ASP A 361 2.08 -20.86 -1.99
CA ASP A 361 2.42 -22.28 -1.79
C ASP A 361 3.27 -22.87 -2.93
N LEU A 362 3.41 -22.15 -4.05
CA LEU A 362 4.34 -22.51 -5.13
C LEU A 362 5.79 -22.13 -4.81
N ARG A 363 6.02 -21.12 -3.96
CA ARG A 363 7.34 -20.54 -3.67
C ARG A 363 7.83 -20.75 -2.25
N TYR A 364 6.89 -20.82 -1.31
CA TYR A 364 7.17 -20.84 0.11
C TYR A 364 6.60 -22.11 0.74
N SER A 365 7.35 -22.70 1.68
CA SER A 365 6.84 -23.79 2.50
C SER A 365 5.71 -23.30 3.41
N LYS A 366 4.93 -24.23 3.97
CA LYS A 366 3.87 -23.87 4.91
C LYS A 366 4.41 -23.12 6.14
N GLU A 367 5.58 -23.50 6.62
CA GLU A 367 6.25 -22.84 7.75
C GLU A 367 6.67 -21.41 7.39
N GLN A 368 7.11 -21.16 6.16
CA GLN A 368 7.44 -19.82 5.70
C GLN A 368 6.19 -18.96 5.49
N ILE A 369 5.10 -19.54 4.96
CA ILE A 369 3.82 -18.85 4.81
C ILE A 369 3.25 -18.45 6.17
N LEU A 370 3.44 -19.24 7.22
CA LEU A 370 3.05 -18.84 8.58
C LEU A 370 3.76 -17.57 9.05
N GLN A 371 4.99 -17.29 8.57
CA GLN A 371 5.70 -16.06 8.89
C GLN A 371 5.09 -14.82 8.20
N PHE A 372 4.17 -15.00 7.24
CA PHE A 372 3.45 -13.87 6.65
C PHE A 372 2.48 -13.24 7.64
N HIS A 373 2.04 -13.97 8.66
CA HIS A 373 1.18 -13.44 9.69
C HIS A 373 1.98 -12.70 10.77
N ASN A 374 1.44 -11.57 11.20
CA ASN A 374 1.95 -10.78 12.30
C ASN A 374 1.35 -11.29 13.62
N PRO A 375 2.16 -11.81 14.55
CA PRO A 375 1.66 -12.32 15.83
C PRO A 375 1.11 -11.22 16.75
N GLY A 376 1.43 -9.95 16.49
CA GLY A 376 0.92 -8.82 17.25
C GLY A 376 -0.44 -8.30 16.76
N TYR A 377 -1.01 -8.86 15.70
CA TYR A 377 -2.29 -8.44 15.14
C TYR A 377 -3.44 -8.74 16.12
N ASP A 378 -4.25 -7.71 16.40
CA ASP A 378 -5.43 -7.82 17.26
C ASP A 378 -6.71 -7.50 16.46
N PRO A 379 -7.50 -8.53 16.06
CA PRO A 379 -8.73 -8.32 15.30
C PRO A 379 -9.86 -7.67 16.12
N GLU A 380 -9.81 -7.71 17.46
CA GLU A 380 -10.85 -7.14 18.32
C GLU A 380 -10.66 -5.63 18.54
N HIS A 381 -9.44 -5.12 18.40
CA HIS A 381 -9.14 -3.67 18.45
C HIS A 381 -10.01 -2.84 17.49
N CYS A 382 -10.48 -3.46 16.40
CA CYS A 382 -11.23 -2.79 15.35
C CYS A 382 -12.77 -2.84 15.49
N GLN A 383 -13.33 -3.72 16.33
CA GLN A 383 -14.77 -4.02 16.32
C GLN A 383 -15.64 -2.84 16.80
N ASP A 384 -15.16 -2.01 17.73
CA ASP A 384 -15.98 -0.95 18.34
C ASP A 384 -15.92 0.41 17.62
N SER A 385 -15.02 0.54 16.63
CA SER A 385 -14.68 1.83 16.01
C SER A 385 -15.45 2.12 14.71
N TRP A 386 -15.99 1.09 14.06
CA TRP A 386 -16.46 1.14 12.67
C TRP A 386 -17.97 1.33 12.51
N LEU A 387 -18.66 1.85 13.53
CA LEU A 387 -20.09 2.13 13.43
C LEU A 387 -20.32 3.33 12.50
N PRO A 388 -20.97 3.15 11.33
CA PRO A 388 -21.27 4.26 10.44
C PRO A 388 -22.22 5.23 11.15
N ARG A 389 -21.84 6.50 11.23
CA ARG A 389 -22.83 7.56 11.41
C ARG A 389 -23.73 7.51 10.17
N GLN A 390 -24.91 6.91 10.28
CA GLN A 390 -25.93 7.00 9.24
C GLN A 390 -26.34 8.47 9.12
N GLN A 391 -25.65 9.23 8.28
CA GLN A 391 -26.21 10.46 7.77
C GLN A 391 -27.20 10.08 6.67
N PRO A 392 -28.45 10.58 6.72
CA PRO A 392 -29.39 10.36 5.63
C PRO A 392 -28.80 10.97 4.36
N SER A 393 -28.50 10.12 3.38
CA SER A 393 -28.04 10.52 2.06
C SER A 393 -29.21 11.15 1.30
N PHE A 394 -29.41 12.45 1.50
CA PHE A 394 -30.23 13.21 0.56
C PHE A 394 -29.39 13.45 -0.70
N MET A 395 -29.34 12.44 -1.57
CA MET A 395 -28.81 12.57 -2.93
C MET A 395 -29.78 13.45 -3.74
N VAL A 396 -29.65 14.77 -3.61
CA VAL A 396 -30.35 15.72 -4.48
C VAL A 396 -29.47 15.97 -5.72
N PRO A 397 -29.95 15.66 -6.94
CA PRO A 397 -29.24 16.01 -8.15
C PRO A 397 -29.20 17.54 -8.30
N GLY A 398 -28.02 18.12 -8.31
CA GLY A 398 -27.79 19.54 -8.55
C GLY A 398 -26.35 19.79 -9.01
N PRO A 399 -26.04 20.96 -9.59
CA PRO A 399 -24.65 21.37 -9.80
C PRO A 399 -23.88 21.29 -8.47
N PRO A 400 -22.56 21.09 -8.49
CA PRO A 400 -21.77 20.97 -7.27
C PRO A 400 -21.92 22.28 -6.51
N SER A 401 -22.38 22.18 -5.26
CA SER A 401 -22.52 23.33 -4.37
C SER A 401 -21.15 23.91 -4.01
N SER A 402 -20.10 23.08 -4.06
CA SER A 402 -18.73 23.50 -3.80
C SER A 402 -17.71 22.63 -4.53
N VAL A 403 -16.68 23.27 -5.08
CA VAL A 403 -15.58 22.63 -5.78
C VAL A 403 -14.27 23.15 -5.20
N TRP A 404 -13.35 22.25 -4.89
CA TRP A 404 -12.09 22.57 -4.26
C TRP A 404 -10.91 21.94 -4.98
N LEU A 405 -9.79 22.65 -5.02
CA LEU A 405 -8.48 22.11 -5.37
C LEU A 405 -7.67 21.94 -4.09
N PHE A 406 -7.21 20.72 -3.84
CA PHE A 406 -6.23 20.42 -2.81
C PHE A 406 -4.84 20.31 -3.41
N SER A 407 -4.01 21.34 -3.19
CA SER A 407 -2.61 21.35 -3.60
C SER A 407 -1.74 22.07 -2.58
N ARG A 408 -0.48 21.64 -2.44
CA ARG A 408 0.52 22.16 -1.48
C ARG A 408 0.01 22.23 -0.05
N GLY A 409 -0.76 21.22 0.35
CA GLY A 409 -1.40 21.17 1.66
C GLY A 409 -2.37 22.33 1.90
N ALA A 410 -3.02 22.87 0.85
CA ALA A 410 -4.00 23.94 0.94
C ALA A 410 -5.26 23.61 0.11
N LEU A 411 -6.44 24.02 0.60
CA LEU A 411 -7.72 23.92 -0.11
C LEU A 411 -8.08 25.27 -0.71
N THR A 412 -8.17 25.31 -2.05
CA THR A 412 -8.55 26.51 -2.80
C THR A 412 -9.91 26.30 -3.43
N ALA A 413 -10.85 27.21 -3.20
CA ALA A 413 -12.15 27.16 -3.86
C ALA A 413 -11.98 27.36 -5.36
N LEU A 414 -12.60 26.50 -6.17
CA LEU A 414 -12.66 26.65 -7.62
C LEU A 414 -14.07 27.08 -8.02
N ASN A 415 -14.15 28.02 -8.95
CA ASN A 415 -15.43 28.38 -9.57
C ASN A 415 -15.93 27.28 -10.52
N GLN A 416 -15.04 26.41 -11.00
CA GLN A 416 -15.30 25.43 -12.05
C GLN A 416 -14.40 24.18 -11.87
N LEU A 417 -14.91 23.01 -12.26
CA LEU A 417 -14.19 21.72 -12.21
C LEU A 417 -13.24 21.53 -13.40
N CYS A 418 -13.64 22.02 -14.57
CA CYS A 418 -12.95 21.78 -15.83
C CYS A 418 -12.15 23.02 -16.26
N PRO A 419 -10.93 22.87 -16.80
CA PRO A 419 -10.07 24.00 -17.17
C PRO A 419 -10.51 24.73 -18.44
N TRP A 420 -11.43 24.16 -19.23
CA TRP A 420 -11.78 24.63 -20.59
C TRP A 420 -12.94 25.64 -20.64
N ARG A 421 -13.44 26.10 -19.49
CA ARG A 421 -14.47 27.15 -19.46
C ARG A 421 -13.80 28.50 -19.21
N ASP A 422 -13.96 29.43 -20.14
CA ASP A 422 -13.47 30.79 -19.96
C ASP A 422 -14.32 31.56 -18.93
N SER A 423 -13.70 32.14 -17.91
CA SER A 423 -14.21 33.34 -17.25
C SER A 423 -13.12 34.15 -16.55
N PRO A 424 -13.10 35.49 -16.74
CA PRO A 424 -12.12 36.38 -16.12
C PRO A 424 -12.63 36.81 -14.75
N SER A 425 -12.14 36.20 -13.67
CA SER A 425 -12.07 36.81 -12.32
C SER A 425 -11.68 35.78 -11.25
N LEU A 426 -10.47 35.93 -10.69
CA LEU A 426 -10.10 35.31 -9.42
C LEU A 426 -10.03 36.40 -8.35
N LEU A 427 -11.09 36.52 -7.55
CA LEU A 427 -10.91 36.81 -6.13
C LEU A 427 -10.85 35.45 -5.44
N ALA A 428 -9.68 34.81 -5.51
CA ALA A 428 -9.42 33.55 -4.83
C ALA A 428 -9.37 33.82 -3.32
N VAL A 429 -10.43 33.44 -2.58
CA VAL A 429 -10.34 33.32 -1.13
C VAL A 429 -9.60 32.01 -0.84
N SER A 430 -8.27 32.09 -0.82
CA SER A 430 -7.42 30.98 -0.37
C SER A 430 -7.72 30.72 1.11
N SER A 431 -8.35 29.58 1.39
CA SER A 431 -8.46 29.09 2.75
C SER A 431 -7.13 28.40 3.06
N ARG A 432 -6.31 28.98 3.94
CA ARG A 432 -5.09 28.29 4.40
C ARG A 432 -5.53 27.05 5.16
N TRP A 433 -5.45 25.91 4.51
CA TRP A 433 -5.31 24.63 5.21
C TRP A 433 -3.92 24.73 5.84
N LEU A 434 -3.87 25.07 7.13
CA LEU A 434 -2.60 25.40 7.77
C LEU A 434 -1.76 24.12 7.89
N PRO A 435 -0.47 24.15 7.50
CA PRO A 435 0.47 23.12 7.94
C PRO A 435 0.58 23.19 9.46
N ARG A 436 0.75 22.02 10.10
CA ARG A 436 1.18 21.88 11.49
C ARG A 436 2.24 22.93 11.85
N PRO A 437 2.01 23.87 12.78
CA PRO A 437 3.13 24.47 13.48
C PRO A 437 3.78 23.37 14.32
N ALA A 438 5.11 23.29 14.30
CA ALA A 438 5.86 22.44 15.23
C ALA A 438 5.68 23.01 16.64
N ILE A 439 4.57 22.67 17.28
CA ILE A 439 4.34 22.93 18.70
C ILE A 439 4.82 21.69 19.44
N SER A 440 5.60 21.93 20.49
CA SER A 440 6.11 20.93 21.42
C SER A 440 5.04 19.89 21.75
N SER A 441 5.40 18.63 21.47
CA SER A 441 4.96 17.40 22.12
C SER A 441 4.14 17.63 23.40
N GLU A 442 2.89 17.18 23.43
CA GLU A 442 2.33 16.48 24.61
C GLU A 442 0.94 15.84 24.44
N SER A 443 0.13 16.18 23.42
CA SER A 443 -1.12 15.45 23.13
C SER A 443 -1.40 15.42 21.62
N LEU A 444 -1.30 14.24 21.01
CA LEU A 444 -1.62 14.00 19.59
C LEU A 444 -3.14 13.91 19.33
N ALA A 445 -3.95 13.80 20.39
CA ALA A 445 -5.41 13.68 20.30
C ALA A 445 -6.12 15.03 20.10
N ASP A 446 -5.45 16.16 20.43
CA ASP A 446 -6.01 17.52 20.37
C ASP A 446 -5.55 18.31 19.12
N GLN A 447 -5.04 17.62 18.09
CA GLN A 447 -4.47 18.26 16.91
C GLN A 447 -5.58 18.72 15.94
N GLU A 448 -5.99 19.99 16.02
CA GLU A 448 -7.00 20.59 15.13
C GLU A 448 -6.53 20.53 13.66
N TRP A 449 -7.18 19.70 12.84
CA TRP A 449 -7.06 19.80 11.38
C TRP A 449 -7.67 21.12 10.94
N GLY A 450 -6.87 21.99 10.32
CA GLY A 450 -7.27 23.30 9.80
C GLY A 450 -8.23 23.24 8.63
N LEU A 451 -9.37 22.54 8.80
CA LEU A 451 -10.49 22.59 7.87
C LEU A 451 -10.89 24.07 7.71
N PRO A 452 -11.29 24.51 6.51
CA PRO A 452 -11.82 25.85 6.31
C PRO A 452 -12.81 26.19 7.43
N SER A 453 -12.76 27.39 8.01
CA SER A 453 -13.56 27.75 9.19
C SER A 453 -15.08 27.54 9.00
N HIS A 454 -15.56 27.68 7.76
CA HIS A 454 -16.94 27.40 7.38
C HIS A 454 -17.30 25.90 7.32
N TRP A 455 -16.31 25.01 7.43
CA TRP A 455 -16.52 23.56 7.52
C TRP A 455 -16.79 23.07 8.95
N GLY A 456 -16.54 23.91 9.96
CA GLY A 456 -16.70 23.52 11.36
C GLY A 456 -15.78 22.38 11.80
N ALA A 457 -15.77 22.08 13.10
CA ALA A 457 -15.05 20.92 13.64
C ALA A 457 -15.82 19.64 13.29
N CYS A 458 -15.17 18.72 12.57
CA CYS A 458 -15.67 17.35 12.36
C CYS A 458 -14.76 16.39 13.12
N PRO A 459 -15.27 15.64 14.13
CA PRO A 459 -14.45 14.62 14.79
C PRO A 459 -14.07 13.56 13.75
N LEU A 460 -12.79 13.17 13.74
CA LEU A 460 -12.31 12.09 12.89
C LEU A 460 -12.99 10.77 13.31
N PRO A 461 -13.31 9.88 12.36
CA PRO A 461 -13.90 8.60 12.71
C PRO A 461 -12.92 7.75 13.51
N ALA A 462 -13.46 6.95 14.43
CA ALA A 462 -12.68 5.94 15.12
C ALA A 462 -12.15 4.90 14.10
N GLY A 463 -10.91 4.43 14.29
CA GLY A 463 -10.26 3.47 13.39
C GLY A 463 -9.48 4.07 12.21
N LEU A 464 -9.53 5.38 11.99
CA LEU A 464 -8.65 6.07 11.05
C LEU A 464 -7.22 6.16 11.63
N LEU A 465 -6.26 5.56 10.93
CA LEU A 465 -4.85 5.67 11.29
C LEU A 465 -4.26 6.98 10.77
N LEU A 466 -3.56 7.71 11.63
CA LEU A 466 -2.83 8.93 11.26
C LEU A 466 -1.34 8.74 11.59
N PRO A 467 -0.50 8.37 10.61
CA PRO A 467 0.90 8.10 10.85
C PRO A 467 1.68 9.36 11.25
N GLY A 468 2.64 9.14 12.14
CA GLY A 468 3.75 10.06 12.37
C GLY A 468 4.67 10.09 11.16
N TYR A 469 4.79 11.25 10.53
CA TYR A 469 5.65 11.47 9.37
C TYR A 469 6.75 12.51 9.64
N LEU A 470 7.04 12.82 10.91
CA LEU A 470 8.22 13.63 11.24
C LEU A 470 9.49 12.79 11.06
N GLY A 471 10.62 13.45 10.77
CA GLY A 471 11.91 12.78 10.51
C GLY A 471 12.26 11.66 11.49
N PRO A 472 12.20 11.89 12.82
CA PRO A 472 12.51 10.85 13.83
C PRO A 472 11.55 9.65 13.84
N GLN A 473 10.35 9.77 13.26
CA GLN A 473 9.34 8.71 13.22
C GLN A 473 9.47 7.83 11.98
N ILE A 474 10.15 8.31 10.93
CA ILE A 474 10.41 7.55 9.71
C ILE A 474 11.70 6.74 9.90
N ARG A 475 11.61 5.43 9.71
CA ARG A 475 12.73 4.50 9.93
C ARG A 475 13.26 3.98 8.61
N LEU A 476 14.52 3.55 8.56
CA LEU A 476 15.05 2.83 7.41
C LEU A 476 14.55 1.38 7.44
N TRP A 477 13.94 0.89 6.35
CA TRP A 477 13.56 -0.50 6.20
C TRP A 477 14.79 -1.41 5.99
N ARG A 478 15.49 -1.70 7.10
CA ARG A 478 16.78 -2.40 7.10
C ARG A 478 16.71 -3.76 6.41
N ARG A 479 15.68 -4.57 6.70
CA ARG A 479 15.51 -5.88 6.05
C ARG A 479 15.25 -5.79 4.56
N CYS A 480 14.81 -4.67 3.99
CA CYS A 480 14.71 -4.52 2.55
C CYS A 480 16.01 -4.03 1.92
N TYR A 481 16.63 -2.99 2.50
CA TYR A 481 17.74 -2.29 1.86
C TYR A 481 19.12 -2.85 2.20
N LEU A 482 19.30 -3.43 3.38
CA LEU A 482 20.60 -3.93 3.88
C LEU A 482 20.75 -5.45 3.71
N ARG A 483 19.95 -6.09 2.83
CA ARG A 483 20.05 -7.53 2.58
C ARG A 483 21.41 -8.00 2.02
N GLY A 484 22.21 -7.08 1.48
CA GLY A 484 23.56 -7.39 1.01
C GLY A 484 24.62 -7.45 2.12
N ARG A 485 24.29 -7.10 3.37
CA ARG A 485 25.22 -7.05 4.51
C ARG A 485 24.88 -8.15 5.53
N PRO A 486 25.62 -9.28 5.56
CA PRO A 486 25.38 -10.37 6.50
C PRO A 486 25.43 -9.91 7.97
N GLU A 487 26.27 -8.92 8.28
CA GLU A 487 26.48 -8.39 9.63
C GLU A 487 25.24 -7.66 10.18
N VAL A 488 24.41 -7.09 9.28
CA VAL A 488 23.18 -6.36 9.65
C VAL A 488 21.97 -7.30 9.73
N GLN A 489 22.08 -8.51 9.20
CA GLN A 489 21.06 -9.55 9.32
C GLN A 489 21.22 -10.43 10.57
N MET A 490 22.38 -10.38 11.23
CA MET A 490 22.59 -10.98 12.55
C MET A 490 21.75 -10.22 13.59
N GLY A 491 20.90 -10.93 14.34
CA GLY A 491 20.03 -10.35 15.37
C GLY A 491 18.65 -9.87 14.90
N LEU A 492 18.19 -10.33 13.74
CA LEU A 492 16.80 -10.13 13.28
C LEU A 492 16.08 -11.46 13.05
N SER A 493 16.71 -12.58 13.40
CA SER A 493 16.30 -13.91 12.98
C SER A 493 15.97 -14.77 14.19
N ALA A 494 14.80 -14.50 14.76
CA ALA A 494 14.25 -15.41 15.75
C ALA A 494 12.71 -15.40 15.73
N PRO A 495 12.07 -15.94 14.67
CA PRO A 495 10.63 -16.20 14.69
C PRO A 495 10.26 -17.41 15.58
N THR A 496 11.23 -18.06 16.21
CA THR A 496 11.09 -19.20 17.11
C THR A 496 11.85 -18.97 18.41
N ILE A 497 11.36 -19.56 19.51
CA ILE A 497 12.00 -19.50 20.84
C ILE A 497 13.47 -19.95 20.77
N THR A 498 13.79 -20.94 19.93
CA THR A 498 15.15 -21.42 19.72
C THR A 498 16.05 -20.38 19.06
N GLY A 499 15.56 -19.65 18.05
CA GLY A 499 16.30 -18.55 17.44
C GLY A 499 16.53 -17.41 18.43
N LEU A 500 15.56 -17.14 19.32
CA LEU A 500 15.68 -16.12 20.36
C LEU A 500 16.74 -16.53 21.38
N GLN A 501 16.84 -17.83 21.66
CA GLN A 501 17.82 -18.42 22.57
C GLN A 501 19.25 -18.32 22.01
N ASP A 502 19.42 -18.61 20.73
CA ASP A 502 20.71 -18.50 20.03
C ASP A 502 21.16 -17.04 19.95
N GLU A 503 20.22 -16.13 19.72
CA GLU A 503 20.45 -14.68 19.72
C GLU A 503 20.82 -14.15 21.11
N LEU A 504 20.09 -14.56 22.15
CA LEU A 504 20.42 -14.26 23.55
C LEU A 504 21.83 -14.73 23.91
N SER A 505 22.20 -15.93 23.47
CA SER A 505 23.51 -16.53 23.73
C SER A 505 24.62 -15.72 23.03
N CYS A 506 24.40 -15.32 21.78
CA CYS A 506 25.32 -14.49 21.02
C CYS A 506 25.49 -13.08 21.64
N LEU A 507 24.38 -12.43 22.02
CA LEU A 507 24.42 -11.13 22.70
C LEU A 507 25.13 -11.20 24.05
N GLN A 508 24.95 -12.30 24.81
CA GLN A 508 25.67 -12.52 26.06
C GLN A 508 27.18 -12.71 25.84
N GLU A 509 27.60 -13.35 24.75
CA GLU A 509 29.02 -13.44 24.39
C GLU A 509 29.61 -12.09 23.99
N LEU A 510 28.86 -11.29 23.23
CA LEU A 510 29.27 -9.94 22.85
C LEU A 510 29.37 -9.02 24.08
N LEU A 511 28.43 -9.14 25.02
CA LEU A 511 28.46 -8.41 26.29
C LEU A 511 29.70 -8.79 27.11
N LYS A 512 30.05 -10.08 27.19
CA LYS A 512 31.27 -10.58 27.86
C LYS A 512 32.56 -10.08 27.21
N LYS A 513 32.56 -9.87 25.89
CA LYS A 513 33.69 -9.27 25.18
C LYS A 513 33.80 -7.77 25.44
N TRP A 514 32.67 -7.09 25.63
CA TRP A 514 32.59 -5.65 25.87
C TRP A 514 32.72 -5.23 27.34
N THR A 515 32.46 -6.13 28.29
CA THR A 515 32.79 -5.88 29.70
C THR A 515 34.29 -6.13 29.87
N PRO A 516 35.12 -5.11 30.11
CA PRO A 516 36.52 -5.37 30.45
C PRO A 516 36.52 -6.20 31.73
N ARG A 517 37.29 -7.30 31.73
CA ARG A 517 37.46 -8.13 32.93
C ARG A 517 38.06 -7.25 34.03
N ILE A 518 37.22 -6.77 34.95
CA ILE A 518 37.70 -6.34 36.25
C ILE A 518 38.03 -7.64 36.97
N SER A 519 39.29 -8.06 36.86
CA SER A 519 39.84 -9.13 37.70
C SER A 519 39.95 -8.60 39.13
N PRO A 520 39.37 -9.25 40.14
CA PRO A 520 39.58 -8.92 41.54
C PRO A 520 40.86 -9.61 42.05
N GLU A 521 41.99 -9.41 41.40
CA GLU A 521 43.28 -9.95 41.86
C GLU A 521 44.41 -8.96 41.52
N ASP A 522 44.50 -7.87 42.30
CA ASP A 522 45.77 -7.19 42.54
C ASP A 522 45.70 -6.29 43.80
N HIS A 523 45.30 -6.91 44.92
CA HIS A 523 45.49 -6.34 46.25
C HIS A 523 46.19 -7.36 47.15
N SER A 524 47.43 -7.72 46.81
CA SER A 524 48.39 -8.20 47.80
C SER A 524 49.82 -8.06 47.32
N ASN A 525 50.36 -6.84 47.38
CA ASN A 525 51.78 -6.70 47.67
C ASN A 525 51.98 -5.57 48.67
N LYS A 526 52.15 -5.99 49.93
CA LYS A 526 52.72 -5.21 51.02
C LYS A 526 54.02 -4.55 50.54
N ARG A 527 54.09 -3.23 50.61
CA ARG A 527 55.32 -2.54 51.02
C ARG A 527 54.94 -1.53 52.09
N ASP A 528 55.43 -1.80 53.29
CA ASP A 528 55.37 -0.90 54.42
C ASP A 528 56.06 0.44 54.08
N PRO A 529 55.61 1.54 54.70
CA PRO A 529 56.19 2.86 54.51
C PRO A 529 57.42 3.00 55.39
N ASN A 530 58.46 3.69 54.93
CA ASN A 530 59.34 4.37 55.87
C ASN A 530 59.77 5.75 55.33
N PRO A 531 59.94 6.73 56.24
CA PRO A 531 59.87 8.14 55.92
C PRO A 531 61.26 8.74 55.64
N ILE A 532 61.23 9.94 55.06
CA ILE A 532 62.37 10.78 54.70
C ILE A 532 63.16 11.20 55.95
N LEU A 533 64.51 11.07 55.96
CA LEU A 533 65.49 12.15 56.27
C LEU A 533 66.97 11.70 56.43
N SER A 534 67.86 12.63 56.03
CA SER A 534 69.30 12.85 56.34
C SER A 534 70.35 11.88 55.76
N GLN A 535 71.25 12.26 54.84
CA GLN A 535 72.42 13.18 54.90
C GLN A 535 73.57 12.76 55.86
N PHE A 536 74.76 12.60 55.26
CA PHE A 536 76.13 12.58 55.82
C PHE A 536 76.48 11.50 56.88
N CYS A 537 77.19 10.44 56.47
CA CYS A 537 78.65 10.28 56.63
C CYS A 537 79.12 8.96 56.00
#